data_AF-A0A350IDU9-F1
#
_entry.id   AF-A0A350IDU9-F1
#
_cell.length_a   1.000
_cell.length_b   1.000
_cell.length_c   1.000
_cell.angle_alpha   90.00
_cell.angle_beta   90.00
_cell.angle_gamma   90.00
#
_symmetry.space_group_name_H-M   'P 1'
#
loop_
_entity.id
_entity.type
_entity.pdbx_description
1 polymer ?
#
loop_
_entity_poly.entity_id
_entity_poly.type
_entity_poly.pdbx_seq_one_letter_code
_entity_poly.pdbx_strand_id
1 'polypeptide(L)'
;MAKIYQFPNMQDKSHLEVKMADMQDGMRSMYDAIRKVEIGLDLLHKQCEDSEDVYQELVQKYAEIIGAENVAVEWLEFCNYVGMETDPATGKITVYFKPPEEEE
;
A
#
# COMPACT_ATOMS: atom_id res chain seq x y z
N MET A 1 44.59 21.84 14.22
CA MET A 1 45.01 20.45 13.93
C MET A 1 44.23 19.52 14.85
N ALA A 2 43.57 18.50 14.32
CA ALA A 2 42.91 17.49 15.14
C ALA A 2 43.96 16.66 15.89
N LYS A 3 43.82 16.48 17.21
CA LYS A 3 44.66 15.54 17.96
C LYS A 3 44.21 14.13 17.59
N ILE A 4 45.01 13.44 16.77
CA ILE A 4 44.81 12.04 16.44
C ILE A 4 45.42 11.22 17.59
N TYR A 5 44.56 10.66 18.44
CA TYR A 5 44.98 9.71 19.46
C TYR A 5 45.25 8.36 18.80
N GLN A 6 46.43 7.78 19.03
CA GLN A 6 46.75 6.44 18.55
C GLN A 6 46.06 5.40 19.42
N PHE A 7 45.57 4.32 18.79
CA PHE A 7 45.02 3.20 19.53
C PHE A 7 46.11 2.57 20.42
N PRO A 8 45.83 2.26 21.69
CA PRO A 8 46.81 1.67 22.60
C PRO A 8 47.33 0.31 22.13
N ASN A 9 46.48 -0.45 21.43
CA ASN A 9 46.80 -1.76 20.85
C ASN A 9 46.38 -1.79 19.38
N MET A 10 47.37 -1.95 18.49
CA MET A 10 47.15 -2.03 17.04
C MET A 10 46.39 -3.28 16.60
N GLN A 11 46.52 -4.40 17.33
CA GLN A 11 45.76 -5.62 17.03
C GLN A 11 44.26 -5.42 17.33
N ASP A 12 43.94 -4.83 18.48
CA ASP A 12 42.55 -4.53 18.85
C ASP A 12 41.92 -3.52 17.90
N LYS A 13 42.70 -2.53 17.44
CA LYS A 13 42.27 -1.59 16.40
C LYS A 13 41.89 -2.32 15.11
N SER A 14 42.77 -3.18 14.60
CA SER A 14 42.52 -3.93 13.36
C SER A 14 41.29 -4.83 13.48
N HIS A 15 41.12 -5.49 14.63
CA HIS A 15 39.94 -6.32 14.89
C HIS A 15 38.64 -5.51 14.94
N LEU A 16 38.68 -4.31 15.54
CA LEU A 16 37.54 -3.39 15.56
C LEU A 16 37.20 -2.88 14.16
N GLU A 17 38.21 -2.52 13.36
CA GLU A 17 38.00 -2.06 11.98
C GLU A 17 37.34 -3.14 11.10
N VAL A 18 37.76 -4.40 11.24
CA VAL A 18 37.13 -5.54 10.53
C VAL A 18 35.68 -5.70 10.97
N LYS A 19 35.41 -5.70 12.28
CA LYS A 19 34.02 -5.78 12.78
C LYS A 19 33.14 -4.62 12.32
N MET A 20 33.69 -3.41 12.28
CA MET A 20 32.97 -2.25 11.77
C MET A 20 32.64 -2.40 10.28
N ALA A 21 33.57 -2.91 9.48
CA ALA A 21 33.33 -3.20 8.07
C ALA A 21 32.23 -4.26 7.89
N ASP A 22 32.31 -5.38 8.64
CA ASP A 22 31.29 -6.43 8.61
C ASP A 22 29.90 -5.90 8.99
N MET A 23 29.82 -5.04 10.01
CA MET A 23 28.57 -4.39 10.41
C MET A 23 28.04 -3.42 9.34
N GLN A 24 28.92 -2.66 8.69
CA GLN A 24 28.53 -1.76 7.60
C GLN A 24 27.95 -2.53 6.41
N ASP A 25 28.60 -3.64 6.02
CA ASP A 25 28.11 -4.50 4.95
C ASP A 25 26.78 -5.17 5.31
N GLY A 26 26.65 -5.62 6.57
CA GLY A 26 25.40 -6.16 7.10
C GLY A 26 24.25 -5.13 7.06
N MET A 27 24.50 -3.91 7.51
CA MET A 27 23.50 -2.83 7.48
C MET A 27 23.09 -2.48 6.05
N ARG A 28 24.04 -2.45 5.11
CA ARG A 28 23.74 -2.22 3.71
C ARG A 28 22.85 -3.30 3.12
N SER A 29 23.15 -4.56 3.41
CA SER A 29 22.33 -5.69 2.95
C SER A 29 20.90 -5.63 3.52
N MET A 30 20.73 -5.27 4.80
CA MET A 30 19.42 -5.09 5.41
C MET A 30 18.64 -3.95 4.76
N TYR A 31 19.30 -2.81 4.50
CA TYR A 31 18.68 -1.69 3.81
C TYR A 31 18.19 -2.07 2.41
N ASP A 32 19.02 -2.77 1.63
CA ASP A 32 18.64 -3.23 0.30
C ASP A 32 17.48 -4.22 0.33
N ALA A 33 17.40 -5.07 1.36
CA ALA A 33 16.28 -5.98 1.57
C ALA A 33 14.98 -5.22 1.90
N ILE A 34 15.03 -4.25 2.82
CA ILE A 34 13.88 -3.41 3.18
C ILE A 34 13.36 -2.66 1.95
N ARG A 35 14.27 -2.05 1.17
CA ARG A 35 13.90 -1.32 -0.04
C ARG A 35 13.19 -2.20 -1.07
N LYS A 36 13.61 -3.46 -1.22
CA LYS A 36 12.92 -4.41 -2.11
C LYS A 36 11.51 -4.75 -1.62
N VAL A 37 11.34 -4.89 -0.30
CA VAL A 37 10.02 -5.13 0.30
C VAL A 37 9.11 -3.93 0.10
N GLU A 38 9.61 -2.72 0.30
CA GLU A 38 8.87 -1.47 0.07
C GLU A 38 8.38 -1.37 -1.38
N ILE A 39 9.28 -1.56 -2.35
CA ILE A 39 8.89 -1.59 -3.78
C ILE A 39 7.84 -2.67 -4.07
N GLY A 40 7.98 -3.84 -3.45
CA GLY A 40 7.02 -4.93 -3.60
C GLY A 40 5.65 -4.59 -3.01
N LEU A 41 5.61 -3.89 -1.88
CA LEU A 41 4.38 -3.43 -1.24
C LEU A 41 3.67 -2.39 -2.12
N ASP A 42 4.40 -1.40 -2.64
CA ASP A 42 3.84 -0.38 -3.53
C ASP A 42 3.23 -1.00 -4.79
N LEU A 43 3.90 -2.01 -5.35
CA LEU A 43 3.38 -2.75 -6.50
C LEU A 43 2.09 -3.50 -6.17
N LEU A 44 2.04 -4.15 -5.00
CA LEU A 44 0.85 -4.88 -4.56
C LEU A 44 -0.33 -3.94 -4.28
N HIS A 45 -0.09 -2.78 -3.65
CA HIS A 45 -1.14 -1.77 -3.46
C HIS A 45 -1.72 -1.33 -4.80
N LYS A 46 -0.87 -1.00 -5.77
CA LYS A 46 -1.33 -0.63 -7.10
C LYS A 46 -2.14 -1.74 -7.77
N GLN A 47 -1.72 -3.00 -7.65
CA GLN A 47 -2.46 -4.13 -8.19
C GLN A 47 -3.82 -4.35 -7.51
N CYS A 48 -3.91 -4.08 -6.21
CA CYS A 48 -5.18 -4.09 -5.48
C CYS A 48 -6.10 -2.99 -5.99
N GLU A 49 -5.62 -1.74 -6.10
CA GLU A 49 -6.38 -0.61 -6.66
C GLU A 49 -6.90 -0.92 -8.07
N ASP A 50 -6.01 -1.37 -8.97
CA ASP A 50 -6.38 -1.75 -10.34
C ASP A 50 -7.46 -2.86 -10.35
N SER A 51 -7.36 -3.83 -9.42
CA SER A 51 -8.31 -4.93 -9.32
C SER A 51 -9.66 -4.48 -8.74
N GLU A 52 -9.68 -3.56 -7.79
CA GLU A 52 -10.88 -2.97 -7.21
C GLU A 52 -11.64 -2.15 -8.26
N ASP A 53 -10.92 -1.39 -9.08
CA ASP A 53 -11.51 -0.62 -10.19
C ASP A 53 -12.18 -1.53 -11.23
N VAL A 54 -11.48 -2.60 -11.66
CA VAL A 54 -12.05 -3.58 -12.61
C VAL A 54 -13.24 -4.30 -12.00
N TYR A 55 -13.16 -4.68 -10.73
CA TYR A 55 -14.26 -5.33 -10.03
C TYR A 55 -15.48 -4.41 -9.96
N GLN A 56 -15.27 -3.15 -9.60
CA GLN A 56 -16.33 -2.16 -9.58
C GLN A 56 -16.96 -1.97 -10.97
N GLU A 57 -16.17 -1.84 -12.03
CA GLU A 57 -16.68 -1.69 -13.40
C GLU A 57 -17.57 -2.89 -13.78
N LEU A 58 -17.18 -4.10 -13.39
CA LEU A 58 -17.97 -5.31 -13.62
C LEU A 58 -19.30 -5.27 -12.86
N VAL A 59 -19.28 -4.88 -11.59
CA VAL A 59 -20.48 -4.75 -10.75
C VAL A 59 -21.42 -3.68 -11.31
N GLN A 60 -20.88 -2.55 -11.76
CA GLN A 60 -21.66 -1.48 -12.40
C GLN A 60 -22.34 -1.97 -13.68
N LYS A 61 -21.60 -2.60 -14.58
CA LYS A 61 -22.16 -3.20 -15.81
C LYS A 61 -23.23 -4.25 -15.52
N TYR A 62 -23.04 -5.04 -14.46
CA TYR A 62 -24.05 -6.00 -14.03
C TYR A 62 -25.32 -5.30 -13.53
N ALA A 63 -25.17 -4.27 -12.69
CA ALA A 63 -26.27 -3.46 -12.18
C ALA A 63 -27.06 -2.77 -13.31
N GLU A 64 -26.40 -2.31 -14.37
CA GLU A 64 -27.06 -1.73 -15.55
C GLU A 64 -28.00 -2.72 -16.26
N ILE A 65 -27.69 -4.02 -16.20
CA ILE A 65 -28.49 -5.08 -16.84
C ILE A 65 -29.68 -5.49 -15.96
N ILE A 66 -29.45 -5.65 -14.66
CA ILE A 66 -30.44 -6.26 -13.75
C ILE A 66 -31.13 -5.27 -12.80
N GLY A 67 -30.69 -4.02 -12.75
CA GLY A 67 -31.10 -3.03 -11.74
C GLY A 67 -30.24 -3.10 -10.48
N ALA A 68 -29.85 -1.93 -9.95
CA ALA A 68 -28.96 -1.81 -8.79
C ALA A 68 -29.57 -2.42 -7.51
N GLU A 69 -30.89 -2.45 -7.39
CA GLU A 69 -31.62 -3.06 -6.28
C GLU A 69 -31.49 -4.59 -6.21
N ASN A 70 -31.04 -5.21 -7.30
CA ASN A 70 -30.84 -6.66 -7.41
C ASN A 70 -29.37 -7.05 -7.23
N VAL A 71 -28.48 -6.09 -6.92
CA VAL A 71 -27.07 -6.34 -6.60
C VAL A 71 -26.94 -6.65 -5.11
N ALA A 72 -26.25 -7.75 -4.79
CA ALA A 72 -25.98 -8.15 -3.42
C ALA A 72 -25.07 -7.12 -2.73
N VAL A 73 -25.40 -6.75 -1.50
CA VAL A 73 -24.66 -5.71 -0.74
C VAL A 73 -23.21 -6.14 -0.48
N GLU A 74 -23.00 -7.45 -0.32
CA GLU A 74 -21.68 -8.06 -0.14
C GLU A 74 -20.76 -7.81 -1.33
N TRP A 75 -21.32 -7.57 -2.53
CA TRP A 75 -20.52 -7.27 -3.72
C TRP A 75 -20.08 -5.80 -3.79
N LEU A 76 -20.56 -4.97 -2.87
CA LEU A 76 -20.21 -3.56 -2.80
C LEU A 76 -19.05 -3.31 -1.84
N GLU A 77 -18.65 -4.30 -1.04
CA GLU A 77 -17.56 -4.20 -0.06
C GLU A 77 -16.22 -3.80 -0.68
N PHE A 78 -16.00 -4.17 -1.94
CA PHE A 78 -14.78 -3.90 -2.70
C PHE A 78 -14.99 -2.84 -3.80
N CYS A 79 -16.11 -2.12 -3.77
CA CYS A 79 -16.39 -1.03 -4.70
C CYS A 79 -16.10 0.31 -4.02
N ASN A 80 -14.97 0.92 -4.36
CA ASN A 80 -14.48 2.14 -3.71
C ASN A 80 -15.38 3.37 -3.91
N TYR A 81 -16.23 3.36 -4.94
CA TYR A 81 -17.05 4.49 -5.34
C TYR A 81 -18.56 4.18 -5.22
N VAL A 82 -18.97 3.56 -4.11
CA VAL A 82 -20.38 3.32 -3.79
C VAL A 82 -20.89 4.37 -2.79
N GLY A 83 -21.95 5.07 -3.16
CA GLY A 83 -22.74 5.93 -2.29
C GLY A 83 -23.96 5.19 -1.73
N MET A 84 -24.26 5.42 -0.46
CA MET A 84 -25.48 4.93 0.17
C MET A 84 -26.24 6.12 0.78
N GLU A 85 -27.45 6.37 0.29
CA GLU A 85 -28.33 7.42 0.80
C GLU A 85 -29.55 6.80 1.46
N THR A 86 -29.89 7.29 2.64
CA THR A 86 -31.12 6.90 3.34
C THR A 86 -32.12 8.04 3.24
N ASP A 87 -33.27 7.78 2.64
CA ASP A 87 -34.37 8.75 2.59
C ASP A 87 -34.90 9.01 4.02
N PRO A 88 -34.81 10.25 4.55
CA PRO A 88 -35.22 10.57 5.90
C PRO A 88 -36.73 10.40 6.16
N ALA A 89 -37.56 10.48 5.11
CA ALA A 89 -39.01 10.41 5.23
C ALA A 89 -39.54 8.97 5.18
N THR A 90 -38.89 8.10 4.42
CA THR A 90 -39.35 6.72 4.18
C THR A 90 -38.45 5.66 4.81
N GLY A 91 -37.24 6.02 5.23
CA GLY A 91 -36.22 5.08 5.70
C GLY A 91 -35.63 4.20 4.61
N LYS A 92 -35.96 4.46 3.33
CA LYS A 92 -35.49 3.65 2.20
C LYS A 92 -34.01 3.93 1.94
N ILE A 93 -33.21 2.86 1.90
CA ILE A 93 -31.80 2.92 1.53
C ILE A 93 -31.68 2.81 0.00
N THR A 94 -30.96 3.74 -0.61
CA THR A 94 -30.64 3.76 -2.04
C THR A 94 -29.13 3.67 -2.19
N VAL A 95 -28.68 2.64 -2.91
CA VAL A 95 -27.28 2.46 -3.28
C VAL A 95 -27.10 3.05 -4.69
N TYR A 96 -26.05 3.84 -4.89
CA TYR A 96 -25.70 4.39 -6.20
C TYR A 96 -24.18 4.35 -6.41
N PHE A 97 -23.77 4.21 -7.67
CA PHE A 97 -22.36 4.23 -8.04
C PHE A 97 -21.95 5.68 -8.35
N LYS A 98 -20.91 6.17 -7.69
CA LYS A 98 -20.28 7.46 -7.97
C LYS A 98 -19.24 7.27 -9.07
N PRO A 99 -19.19 8.16 -10.08
CA PRO A 99 -18.03 8.21 -10.97
C PRO A 99 -16.77 8.49 -10.15
N PRO A 100 -15.59 7.96 -10.53
CA PRO A 100 -14.34 8.44 -9.98
C PRO A 100 -14.23 9.94 -10.22
N GLU A 101 -13.82 10.72 -9.21
CA GLU A 101 -13.52 12.14 -9.42
C GLU A 101 -12.36 12.20 -10.43
N GLU A 102 -12.57 12.86 -11.57
CA GLU A 102 -11.47 13.15 -12.50
C GLU A 102 -10.43 13.97 -11.71
N GLU A 103 -9.25 13.41 -11.46
CA GLU A 103 -8.12 14.18 -10.95
C GLU A 103 -7.80 15.29 -11.96
N GLU A 104 -8.14 16.55 -11.64
CA GLU A 104 -7.72 17.75 -12.39
C GLU A 104 -6.20 17.93 -12.42
#